data_AF-A0A9D4PR81-F1
#
_entry.id   AF-A0A9D4PR81-F1
#
_cell.length_a   1.000
_cell.length_b   1.000
_cell.length_c   1.000
_cell.angle_alpha   90.00
_cell.angle_beta   90.00
_cell.angle_gamma   90.00
#
_symmetry.space_group_name_H-M   'P 1'
#
loop_
_entity.id
_entity.type
_entity.pdbx_description
1 polymer ?
#
loop_
_entity_poly.entity_id
_entity_poly.type
_entity_poly.pdbx_seq_one_letter_code
_entity_poly.pdbx_strand_id
1 'polypeptide(L)'
;MGQCRESNAQLLDTFRNAFAPTLTSNTDASDDTLRAPRFIDIGCGTGNFTINYLLPRCSSQCQELLGVDNSPEMLEYARIHHSHENIRYEHLDIVEGDVDKFVTQHGLFARVFSFYLMHWITDRARAMRNIEKLMEPGAECFIVFENCIPMFEVLMALAESPRWKKYAEVVIFTTYN
;
A
#
# COMPACT_ATOMS: atom_id res chain seq x y z
N MET A 1 2.91 10.68 -17.34
CA MET A 1 2.56 10.32 -15.95
C MET A 1 1.10 10.59 -15.57
N GLY A 2 0.42 11.62 -16.10
CA GLY A 2 -1.00 11.90 -15.78
C GLY A 2 -2.01 10.82 -16.20
N GLN A 3 -1.88 10.28 -17.42
CA GLN A 3 -2.82 9.26 -17.94
C GLN A 3 -2.82 7.93 -17.17
N CYS A 4 -1.67 7.50 -16.64
CA CYS A 4 -1.59 6.28 -15.82
C CYS A 4 -2.30 6.46 -14.46
N ARG A 5 -2.25 7.67 -13.88
CA ARG A 5 -2.96 7.96 -12.61
C ARG A 5 -4.48 7.92 -12.78
N GLU A 6 -5.00 8.41 -13.91
CA GLU A 6 -6.42 8.33 -14.24
C GLU A 6 -6.89 6.90 -14.52
N SER A 7 -6.10 6.06 -15.21
CA SER A 7 -6.45 4.65 -15.41
C SER A 7 -6.50 3.86 -14.10
N ASN A 8 -5.66 4.21 -13.13
CA ASN A 8 -5.64 3.55 -11.82
C ASN A 8 -6.83 3.96 -10.95
N ALA A 9 -7.24 5.22 -11.03
CA ALA A 9 -8.48 5.70 -10.42
C ALA A 9 -9.72 5.01 -11.02
N GLN A 10 -9.73 4.81 -12.34
CA GLN A 10 -10.77 4.01 -13.01
C GLN A 10 -10.75 2.55 -12.58
N LEU A 11 -9.59 2.01 -12.21
CA LEU A 11 -9.46 0.68 -11.61
C LEU A 11 -10.18 0.63 -10.26
N LEU A 12 -10.03 1.67 -9.42
CA LEU A 12 -10.81 1.79 -8.17
C LEU A 12 -12.32 1.86 -8.43
N ASP A 13 -12.74 2.59 -9.46
CA ASP A 13 -14.15 2.72 -9.81
C ASP A 13 -14.72 1.41 -10.40
N THR A 14 -13.88 0.64 -11.09
CA THR A 14 -14.18 -0.72 -11.58
C THR A 14 -14.32 -1.70 -10.42
N PHE A 15 -13.50 -1.55 -9.38
CA PHE A 15 -13.60 -2.29 -8.12
C PHE A 15 -14.53 -1.59 -7.13
N ARG A 16 -15.77 -1.32 -7.57
CA ARG A 16 -16.85 -0.75 -6.74
C ARG A 16 -17.04 -1.49 -5.40
N ASN A 17 -16.69 -2.78 -5.35
CA ASN A 17 -16.76 -3.61 -4.15
C ASN A 17 -15.62 -3.38 -3.15
N ALA A 18 -14.44 -2.89 -3.56
CA ALA A 18 -13.33 -2.62 -2.65
C ALA A 18 -13.64 -1.50 -1.63
N PHE A 19 -14.70 -0.73 -1.89
CA PHE A 19 -15.16 0.38 -1.06
C PHE A 19 -16.65 0.30 -0.74
N ALA A 20 -17.36 -0.74 -1.18
CA ALA A 20 -18.75 -0.94 -0.78
C ALA A 20 -18.78 -1.24 0.72
N PRO A 21 -19.74 -0.73 1.50
CA PRO A 21 -19.80 -1.05 2.92
C PRO A 21 -20.05 -2.55 3.08
N THR A 22 -19.02 -3.31 3.44
CA THR A 22 -19.17 -4.73 3.79
C THR A 22 -19.73 -4.77 5.21
N LEU A 23 -21.03 -4.49 5.32
CA LEU A 23 -21.82 -4.77 6.50
C LEU A 23 -22.03 -6.29 6.56
N THR A 24 -21.07 -7.04 7.10
CA THR A 24 -21.44 -8.34 7.67
C THR A 24 -22.01 -8.08 9.05
N SER A 25 -23.31 -7.78 9.09
CA SER A 25 -24.13 -8.02 10.26
C SER A 25 -24.23 -9.53 10.48
N ASN A 26 -23.19 -10.14 11.02
CA ASN A 26 -23.33 -11.40 11.72
C ASN A 26 -23.53 -11.04 13.19
N THR A 27 -24.78 -10.73 13.52
CA THR A 27 -25.27 -10.77 14.88
C THR A 27 -25.14 -12.20 15.36
N ASP A 28 -24.09 -12.49 16.12
CA ASP A 28 -24.11 -13.37 17.28
C ASP A 28 -22.79 -13.22 18.04
N ALA A 29 -22.92 -12.91 19.35
CA ALA A 29 -21.89 -12.78 20.39
C ALA A 29 -21.36 -11.35 20.70
N SER A 30 -21.99 -10.75 21.71
CA SER A 30 -21.40 -9.95 22.80
C SER A 30 -20.19 -9.03 22.52
N ASP A 31 -20.49 -7.72 22.57
CA ASP A 31 -19.72 -6.68 23.29
C ASP A 31 -18.32 -6.31 22.75
N ASP A 32 -18.26 -5.53 21.64
CA ASP A 32 -17.22 -4.50 21.35
C ASP A 32 -17.56 -3.58 20.12
N THR A 33 -18.79 -3.63 19.58
CA THR A 33 -19.14 -3.14 18.23
C THR A 33 -19.35 -1.63 18.07
N LEU A 34 -18.54 -0.77 18.71
CA LEU A 34 -18.65 0.69 18.50
C LEU A 34 -17.38 1.39 18.01
N ARG A 35 -16.32 0.66 17.65
CA ARG A 35 -15.15 1.29 17.04
C ARG A 35 -15.30 1.33 15.53
N ALA A 36 -15.26 2.53 14.96
CA ALA A 36 -15.22 2.70 13.51
C ALA A 36 -13.99 1.98 12.94
N PRO A 37 -14.11 1.29 11.79
CA PRO A 37 -13.05 0.46 11.25
C PRO A 37 -11.85 1.32 10.85
N ARG A 38 -10.68 0.69 10.78
CA ARG A 38 -9.41 1.32 10.42
C ARG A 38 -8.83 0.66 9.20
N PHE A 39 -8.25 1.46 8.31
CA PHE A 39 -7.69 1.02 7.05
C PHE A 39 -6.20 1.35 6.98
N ILE A 40 -5.44 0.57 6.20
CA ILE A 40 -4.01 0.79 5.98
C ILE A 40 -3.67 0.78 4.49
N ASP A 41 -2.78 1.67 4.07
CA ASP A 41 -2.21 1.75 2.72
C ASP A 41 -0.71 1.45 2.78
N ILE A 42 -0.32 0.25 2.33
CA ILE A 42 1.05 -0.28 2.45
C ILE A 42 1.84 0.06 1.19
N GLY A 43 2.97 0.74 1.38
CA GLY A 43 3.75 1.35 0.31
C GLY A 43 3.12 2.66 -0.15
N CYS A 44 2.67 3.50 0.79
CA CYS A 44 1.95 4.74 0.46
C CYS A 44 2.83 5.77 -0.27
N GLY A 45 4.16 5.60 -0.22
CA GLY A 45 5.14 6.51 -0.77
C GLY A 45 4.91 7.93 -0.29
N THR A 46 4.82 8.86 -1.23
CA THR A 46 4.57 10.28 -0.94
C THR A 46 3.16 10.59 -0.43
N GLY A 47 2.27 9.60 -0.27
CA GLY A 47 0.90 9.80 0.19
C GLY A 47 -0.07 10.35 -0.86
N ASN A 48 0.42 10.63 -2.08
CA ASN A 48 -0.40 11.20 -3.15
C ASN A 48 -1.60 10.30 -3.50
N PHE A 49 -1.42 8.98 -3.51
CA PHE A 49 -2.52 8.07 -3.82
C PHE A 49 -3.52 7.97 -2.65
N THR A 50 -2.96 7.86 -1.44
CA THR A 50 -3.69 7.82 -0.18
C THR A 50 -4.66 8.99 -0.04
N ILE A 51 -4.20 10.23 -0.24
CA ILE A 51 -5.04 11.43 -0.05
C ILE A 51 -6.01 11.69 -1.21
N ASN A 52 -5.59 11.50 -2.47
CA ASN A 52 -6.40 11.91 -3.62
C ASN A 52 -7.41 10.85 -4.05
N TYR A 53 -7.17 9.57 -3.73
CA TYR A 53 -7.98 8.47 -4.25
C TYR A 53 -8.56 7.57 -3.17
N LEU A 54 -7.78 7.19 -2.15
CA LEU A 54 -8.30 6.35 -1.06
C LEU A 54 -9.16 7.14 -0.09
N LEU A 55 -8.64 8.25 0.46
CA LEU A 55 -9.35 9.04 1.46
C LEU A 55 -10.77 9.44 1.02
N PRO A 56 -11.02 9.98 -0.19
CA PRO A 56 -12.38 10.35 -0.60
C PRO A 56 -13.36 9.18 -0.70
N ARG A 57 -12.85 7.95 -0.85
CA ARG A 57 -13.66 6.71 -0.93
C ARG A 57 -13.83 6.05 0.43
N CYS A 58 -12.90 6.28 1.35
CA CYS A 58 -12.86 5.66 2.67
C CYS A 58 -13.38 6.55 3.81
N SER A 59 -13.35 7.88 3.66
CA SER A 59 -13.53 8.84 4.77
C SER A 59 -14.87 8.74 5.51
N SER A 60 -15.93 8.29 4.84
CA SER A 60 -17.24 8.05 5.48
C SER A 60 -17.33 6.72 6.23
N GLN A 61 -16.36 5.84 6.05
CA GLN A 61 -16.38 4.46 6.52
C GLN A 61 -15.33 4.16 7.59
N CYS A 62 -14.21 4.92 7.65
CA CYS A 62 -13.14 4.65 8.61
C CYS A 62 -12.83 5.82 9.54
N GLN A 63 -12.38 5.50 10.75
CA GLN A 63 -11.85 6.48 11.70
C GLN A 63 -10.53 7.10 11.20
N GLU A 64 -9.68 6.25 10.64
CA GLU A 64 -8.30 6.55 10.29
C GLU A 64 -7.87 5.70 9.09
N LEU A 65 -7.17 6.34 8.17
CA LEU A 65 -6.42 5.72 7.09
C LEU A 65 -4.92 5.87 7.40
N LEU A 66 -4.25 4.76 7.70
CA LEU A 66 -2.82 4.75 8.01
C LEU A 66 -2.02 4.48 6.73
N GLY A 67 -1.27 5.47 6.24
CA GLY A 67 -0.28 5.25 5.19
C GLY A 67 1.03 4.74 5.79
N VAL A 68 1.59 3.66 5.25
CA VAL A 68 2.90 3.18 5.69
C VAL A 68 3.85 2.97 4.53
N ASP A 69 5.13 3.24 4.76
CA ASP A 69 6.19 3.05 3.79
C ASP A 69 7.53 2.71 4.48
N ASN A 70 8.47 2.14 3.73
CA ASN A 70 9.82 1.84 4.20
C ASN A 70 10.80 3.01 3.99
N SER A 71 10.48 3.97 3.12
CA SER A 71 11.33 5.16 2.94
C SER A 71 10.93 6.27 3.93
N PRO A 72 11.81 6.64 4.89
CA PRO A 72 11.57 7.78 5.76
C PRO A 72 11.41 9.09 4.98
N GLU A 73 12.14 9.24 3.86
CA GLU A 73 12.08 10.42 3.00
C GLU A 73 10.72 10.58 2.33
N MET A 74 10.14 9.48 1.83
CA MET A 74 8.79 9.49 1.25
C MET A 74 7.74 9.83 2.30
N LEU A 75 7.85 9.27 3.51
CA LEU A 75 6.94 9.57 4.61
C LEU A 75 7.04 11.02 5.08
N GLU A 76 8.25 11.57 5.14
CA GLU A 76 8.43 12.99 5.48
C GLU A 76 7.77 13.89 4.43
N TYR A 77 7.97 13.59 3.15
CA TYR A 77 7.27 14.29 2.08
C TYR A 77 5.74 14.18 2.24
N ALA A 78 5.22 12.99 2.53
CA ALA A 78 3.79 12.73 2.71
C ALA A 78 3.20 13.54 3.85
N ARG A 79 3.88 13.60 5.01
CA ARG A 79 3.45 14.39 6.17
C ARG A 79 3.40 15.88 5.86
N ILE A 80 4.37 16.41 5.10
CA ILE A 80 4.43 17.84 4.75
C ILE A 80 3.36 18.20 3.69
N HIS A 81 3.22 17.40 2.64
CA HIS A 81 2.48 17.80 1.44
C HIS A 81 1.09 17.15 1.31
N HIS A 82 0.84 16.05 2.02
CA HIS A 82 -0.39 15.25 1.91
C HIS A 82 -0.95 14.87 3.29
N SER A 83 -0.86 15.78 4.26
CA SER A 83 -1.50 15.62 5.57
C SER A 83 -3.01 15.85 5.51
N HIS A 84 -3.74 15.12 6.35
CA HIS A 84 -5.19 15.24 6.53
C HIS A 84 -5.56 14.76 7.93
N GLU A 85 -6.65 15.27 8.52
CA GLU A 85 -7.04 14.90 9.90
C GLU A 85 -7.33 13.40 10.10
N ASN A 86 -7.79 12.72 9.05
CA ASN A 86 -8.03 11.27 9.03
C ASN A 86 -6.86 10.43 8.47
N ILE A 87 -5.74 11.04 8.10
CA ILE A 87 -4.56 10.31 7.60
C ILE A 87 -3.43 10.42 8.60
N ARG A 88 -2.80 9.28 8.91
CA ARG A 88 -1.51 9.22 9.60
C ARG A 88 -0.49 8.51 8.73
N TYR A 89 0.78 8.84 8.91
CA TYR A 89 1.89 8.23 8.18
C TYR A 89 2.91 7.64 9.15
N GLU A 90 3.19 6.35 9.01
CA GLU A 90 4.10 5.60 9.88
C GLU A 90 5.11 4.78 9.09
N HIS A 91 6.25 4.49 9.70
CA HIS A 91 7.28 3.69 9.06
C HIS A 91 6.99 2.19 9.23
N LEU A 92 6.97 1.45 8.13
CA LEU A 92 6.90 -0.01 8.13
C LEU A 92 7.60 -0.57 6.89
N ASP A 93 8.65 -1.35 7.12
CA ASP A 93 9.11 -2.32 6.13
C ASP A 93 8.21 -3.56 6.19
N ILE A 94 7.38 -3.79 5.16
CA ILE A 94 6.45 -4.91 5.17
C ILE A 94 7.16 -6.29 5.05
N VAL A 95 8.42 -6.32 4.64
CA VAL A 95 9.20 -7.55 4.47
C VAL A 95 10.05 -7.81 5.71
N GLU A 96 10.90 -6.85 6.06
CA GLU A 96 11.92 -7.00 7.12
C GLU A 96 11.52 -6.39 8.46
N GLY A 97 10.44 -5.60 8.51
CA GLY A 97 9.94 -4.97 9.72
C GLY A 97 9.33 -5.97 10.71
N ASP A 98 9.29 -5.55 11.98
CA ASP A 98 8.61 -6.28 13.06
C ASP A 98 7.10 -5.99 13.03
N VAL A 99 6.39 -6.77 12.23
CA VAL A 99 4.94 -6.64 12.03
C VAL A 99 4.16 -6.99 13.29
N ASP A 100 4.64 -7.91 14.12
CA ASP A 100 3.95 -8.31 15.35
C ASP A 100 3.99 -7.15 16.38
N LYS A 101 5.13 -6.47 16.49
CA LYS A 101 5.22 -5.22 17.25
C LYS A 101 4.36 -4.11 16.64
N PHE A 102 4.36 -3.98 15.31
CA PHE A 102 3.54 -2.98 14.64
C PHE A 102 2.04 -3.17 14.95
N VAL A 103 1.54 -4.41 14.88
CA VAL A 103 0.15 -4.76 15.27
C VAL A 103 -0.10 -4.45 16.74
N THR A 104 0.87 -4.68 17.63
CA THR A 104 0.72 -4.33 19.05
C THR A 104 0.55 -2.82 19.26
N GLN A 105 1.24 -2.00 18.47
CA GLN A 105 1.21 -0.53 18.58
C GLN A 105 0.01 0.10 17.88
N HIS A 106 -0.34 -0.42 16.70
CA HIS A 106 -1.32 0.19 15.81
C HIS A 106 -2.61 -0.62 15.68
N GLY A 107 -2.70 -1.83 16.24
CA GLY A 107 -3.85 -2.72 16.06
C GLY A 107 -3.95 -3.33 14.66
N LEU A 108 -5.07 -4.00 14.42
CA LEU A 108 -5.42 -4.61 13.13
C LEU A 108 -6.26 -3.67 12.27
N PHE A 109 -6.41 -4.04 10.99
CA PHE A 109 -7.10 -3.25 9.98
C PHE A 109 -8.19 -4.07 9.29
N ALA A 110 -9.37 -3.47 9.14
CA ALA A 110 -10.52 -4.03 8.44
C ALA A 110 -10.32 -4.05 6.90
N ARG A 111 -9.46 -3.16 6.39
CA ARG A 111 -9.05 -3.12 4.99
C ARG A 111 -7.58 -2.83 4.83
N VAL A 112 -6.93 -3.57 3.95
CA VAL A 112 -5.55 -3.37 3.55
C VAL A 112 -5.49 -3.03 2.07
N PHE A 113 -4.86 -1.91 1.76
CA PHE A 113 -4.59 -1.45 0.41
C PHE A 113 -3.09 -1.53 0.14
N SER A 114 -2.72 -1.81 -1.11
CA SER A 114 -1.35 -1.63 -1.57
C SER A 114 -1.32 -1.36 -3.07
N PHE A 115 -0.73 -0.24 -3.47
CA PHE A 115 -0.66 0.17 -4.86
C PHE A 115 0.80 0.30 -5.28
N TYR A 116 1.17 -0.40 -6.34
CA TYR A 116 2.48 -0.30 -6.97
C TYR A 116 3.66 -0.63 -6.04
N LEU A 117 3.45 -1.45 -5.01
CA LEU A 117 4.51 -1.92 -4.10
C LEU A 117 5.08 -3.29 -4.49
N MET A 118 4.24 -4.27 -4.80
CA MET A 118 4.66 -5.69 -4.86
C MET A 118 5.73 -5.99 -5.93
N HIS A 119 5.89 -5.14 -6.95
CA HIS A 119 6.95 -5.31 -7.95
C HIS A 119 8.34 -4.91 -7.44
N TRP A 120 8.42 -4.09 -6.39
CA TRP A 120 9.66 -3.74 -5.68
C TRP A 120 10.10 -4.80 -4.68
N ILE A 121 9.19 -5.67 -4.26
CA ILE A 121 9.44 -6.67 -3.22
C ILE A 121 10.03 -7.94 -3.83
N THR A 122 11.20 -8.35 -3.31
CA THR A 122 11.86 -9.62 -3.66
C THR A 122 11.15 -10.81 -3.02
N ASP A 123 10.97 -10.82 -1.69
CA ASP A 123 10.25 -11.89 -0.97
C ASP A 123 8.76 -11.56 -0.83
N ARG A 124 8.03 -11.69 -1.95
CA ARG A 124 6.59 -11.41 -2.01
C ARG A 124 5.79 -12.37 -1.12
N ALA A 125 6.27 -13.60 -0.92
CA ALA A 125 5.60 -14.55 -0.06
C ALA A 125 5.64 -14.11 1.41
N ARG A 126 6.78 -13.58 1.88
CA ARG A 126 6.89 -12.99 3.22
C ARG A 126 6.04 -11.74 3.35
N ALA A 127 6.05 -10.85 2.35
CA ALA A 127 5.18 -9.68 2.37
C ALA A 127 3.69 -10.07 2.48
N MET A 128 3.21 -11.05 1.71
CA MET A 128 1.83 -11.51 1.79
C MET A 128 1.47 -12.10 3.16
N ARG A 129 2.35 -12.90 3.78
CA ARG A 129 2.15 -13.40 5.15
C ARG A 129 2.08 -12.26 6.17
N ASN A 130 2.91 -11.24 6.00
CA ASN A 130 2.93 -10.08 6.87
C ASN A 130 1.70 -9.18 6.68
N ILE A 131 1.21 -9.05 5.45
CA ILE A 131 -0.06 -8.38 5.14
C ILE A 131 -1.22 -9.08 5.86
N GLU A 132 -1.28 -10.41 5.79
CA GLU A 132 -2.30 -11.21 6.49
C GLU A 132 -2.28 -10.97 8.01
N LYS A 133 -1.09 -10.82 8.62
CA LYS A 133 -0.98 -10.50 10.06
C LYS A 133 -1.54 -9.14 10.45
N LEU A 134 -1.60 -8.18 9.52
CA LEU A 134 -2.16 -6.84 9.77
C LEU A 134 -3.70 -6.84 9.71
N MET A 135 -4.30 -7.91 9.21
CA MET A 135 -5.72 -7.97 8.90
C MET A 135 -6.55 -8.45 10.09
N GLU A 136 -7.69 -7.78 10.31
CA GLU A 136 -8.75 -8.32 11.18
C GLU A 136 -9.35 -9.60 10.57
N PRO A 137 -9.93 -10.50 11.37
CA PRO A 137 -10.71 -11.62 10.83
C PRO A 137 -11.83 -11.12 9.92
N GLY A 138 -11.85 -11.59 8.67
CA GLY A 138 -12.84 -11.17 7.66
C GLY A 138 -12.51 -9.86 6.93
N ALA A 139 -11.34 -9.27 7.16
CA ALA A 139 -10.89 -8.07 6.46
C ALA A 139 -10.72 -8.30 4.94
N GLU A 140 -10.79 -7.21 4.20
CA GLU A 140 -10.61 -7.19 2.75
C GLU A 140 -9.21 -6.67 2.39
N CYS A 141 -8.59 -7.26 1.37
CA CYS A 141 -7.29 -6.81 0.86
C CYS A 141 -7.40 -6.48 -0.63
N PHE A 142 -6.93 -5.30 -1.02
CA PHE A 142 -6.91 -4.85 -2.41
C PHE A 142 -5.50 -4.41 -2.81
N ILE A 143 -4.86 -5.22 -3.65
CA ILE A 143 -3.47 -5.03 -4.07
C ILE A 143 -3.42 -4.86 -5.59
N VAL A 144 -2.83 -3.76 -6.05
CA VAL A 144 -2.61 -3.48 -7.47
C VAL A 144 -1.11 -3.39 -7.72
N PHE A 145 -0.59 -4.21 -8.63
CA PHE A 145 0.81 -4.19 -9.00
C PHE A 145 1.00 -4.70 -10.43
N GLU A 146 2.10 -4.29 -11.05
CA GLU A 146 2.48 -4.75 -12.38
C GLU A 146 3.18 -6.12 -12.25
N ASN A 147 2.49 -7.19 -12.66
CA ASN A 147 2.96 -8.57 -12.48
C ASN A 147 4.01 -9.00 -13.52
N CYS A 148 4.19 -8.22 -14.59
CA CYS A 148 5.21 -8.48 -15.61
C CYS A 148 5.57 -7.15 -16.24
N ILE A 149 6.73 -6.61 -15.88
CA ILE A 149 7.30 -5.50 -16.63
C ILE A 149 8.42 -6.09 -17.49
N PRO A 150 8.19 -6.39 -18.79
CA PRO A 150 9.27 -6.75 -19.72
C PRO A 150 10.41 -5.72 -19.69
N MET A 151 10.09 -4.47 -19.31
CA MET A 151 11.07 -3.42 -19.07
C MET A 151 12.12 -3.83 -18.03
N PHE A 152 11.77 -4.55 -16.96
CA PHE A 152 12.76 -4.95 -15.95
C PHE A 152 13.76 -5.96 -16.55
N GLU A 153 13.28 -6.96 -17.29
CA GLU A 153 14.15 -7.89 -18.01
C GLU A 153 15.01 -7.17 -19.07
N VAL A 154 14.44 -6.20 -19.78
CA VAL A 154 15.16 -5.38 -20.77
C VAL A 154 16.21 -4.49 -20.10
N LEU A 155 15.89 -3.88 -18.95
CA LEU A 155 16.82 -3.05 -18.19
C LEU A 155 17.97 -3.89 -17.62
N MET A 156 17.68 -5.08 -17.09
CA MET A 156 18.71 -6.03 -16.65
C MET A 156 19.59 -6.49 -17.82
N ALA A 157 18.99 -6.86 -18.95
CA ALA A 157 19.74 -7.22 -20.15
C ALA A 157 20.60 -6.06 -20.68
N LEU A 158 20.11 -4.81 -20.59
CA LEU A 158 20.88 -3.60 -20.92
C LEU A 158 22.05 -3.41 -19.97
N ALA A 159 21.81 -3.55 -18.65
CA ALA A 159 22.83 -3.44 -17.61
C ALA A 159 23.93 -4.51 -17.73
N GLU A 160 23.61 -5.67 -18.29
CA GLU A 160 24.59 -6.74 -18.54
C GLU A 160 25.25 -6.66 -19.93
N SER A 161 24.71 -5.83 -20.83
CA SER A 161 25.21 -5.74 -22.20
C SER A 161 26.62 -5.12 -22.27
N PRO A 162 27.50 -5.58 -23.17
CA PRO A 162 28.87 -5.07 -23.28
C PRO A 162 28.95 -3.55 -23.52
N ARG A 163 27.96 -2.99 -24.23
CA ARG A 163 27.91 -1.57 -24.60
C ARG A 163 27.44 -0.67 -23.45
N TRP A 164 26.47 -1.14 -22.66
CA TRP A 164 25.75 -0.29 -21.71
C TRP A 164 26.03 -0.61 -20.24
N LYS A 165 26.73 -1.73 -19.93
CA LYS A 165 27.07 -2.10 -18.55
C LYS A 165 27.77 -1.03 -17.72
N LYS A 166 28.51 -0.12 -18.37
CA LYS A 166 29.17 1.02 -17.71
C LYS A 166 28.18 2.04 -17.11
N TYR A 167 26.89 1.93 -17.43
CA TYR A 167 25.80 2.73 -16.88
C TYR A 167 24.85 1.88 -16.03
N ALA A 168 25.24 0.65 -15.64
CA ALA A 168 24.38 -0.25 -14.87
C ALA A 168 23.79 0.42 -13.62
N GLU A 169 24.58 1.24 -12.94
CA GLU A 169 24.09 2.06 -11.81
C GLU A 169 22.89 2.92 -12.24
N VAL A 170 22.97 3.70 -13.32
CA VAL A 170 21.84 4.52 -13.80
C VAL A 170 20.64 3.68 -14.26
N VAL A 171 20.90 2.52 -14.86
CA VAL A 171 19.87 1.63 -15.42
C VAL A 171 19.10 0.88 -14.31
N ILE A 172 19.76 0.57 -13.19
CA ILE A 172 19.19 -0.17 -12.04
C ILE A 172 18.69 0.79 -10.94
N PHE A 173 19.27 1.99 -10.80
CA PHE A 173 18.92 2.97 -9.76
C PHE A 173 17.49 3.51 -9.86
N THR A 174 16.83 3.39 -11.03
CA THR A 174 15.40 3.70 -11.17
C THR A 174 14.46 2.65 -10.57
N THR A 175 15.00 1.56 -10.00
CA THR A 175 14.21 0.45 -9.45
C THR A 175 14.40 0.19 -7.95
N TYR A 176 15.29 0.92 -7.28
CA TYR A 176 15.56 0.76 -5.86
C TYR A 176 15.95 2.10 -5.25
N ASN A 177 14.96 2.96 -5.00
CA ASN A 177 14.95 4.05 -4.02
C ASN A 177 13.53 4.54 -3.81
#